data_AF-X1FMF2-F1
#
_entry.id   AF-X1FMF2-F1
#
_cell.length_a   1.000
_cell.length_b   1.000
_cell.length_c   1.000
_cell.angle_alpha   90.00
_cell.angle_beta   90.00
_cell.angle_gamma   90.00
#
_symmetry.space_group_name_H-M   'P 1'
#
loop_
_entity.id
_entity.type
_entity.pdbx_description
1 polymer ?
#
loop_
_entity_poly.entity_id
_entity_poly.type
_entity_poly.pdbx_seq_one_letter_code
_entity_poly.pdbx_strand_id
1 'polypeptide(L)'
;KISADVAWLIGFFCAEGSAFIHKRQTGLLKNGQPKISKASIVSFTNKNRKLLEKTARIIQETFNIKMGFIQDKRTEVWNLTISNPLLYQFFSTSCNTDKPYIKGRKGYRKQVPEFIFNSPKFIIRHFLDGYLLGDGCKMHREILAWSSVSKELRDGIALLFRLFGKKVKIYQRDESKRNRQQNYLGYIRNAEGRSSLTMLEEFRSVSNEEITKIDILPSEDWVYDLEVRNGKDSRYDTFLSQDWILLHNTMNPETYASTFTIDEALLDRFYAILPVPDFQKARATQLEEVIKLNFSDRSNGDAEITTIKENLIAIEETYKELQATEQFFAGVTEFVATFFEALLSQKQFAQEIYLSPRKAIQVTSEILAITAAQMVLKSQELGKILAERAALKALTYTIAIPLQLPEDKIKELFEQLKPTLFRFNLSPADKIRLELGKLDQSEVYQFFL
;
A
#
# COMPACT_ATOMS: atom_id res chain seq x y z
N LYS A 1 -8.19 -1.78 -25.93
CA LYS A 1 -6.72 -1.65 -25.85
C LYS A 1 -6.29 -0.55 -26.82
N ILE A 2 -5.45 0.39 -26.40
CA ILE A 2 -4.97 1.51 -27.23
C ILE A 2 -3.66 1.11 -27.93
N SER A 3 -3.47 1.54 -29.19
CA SER A 3 -2.20 1.33 -29.91
C SER A 3 -1.16 2.39 -29.54
N ALA A 4 0.11 2.09 -29.81
CA ALA A 4 1.21 3.04 -29.62
C ALA A 4 1.01 4.35 -30.40
N ASP A 5 0.55 4.28 -31.64
CA ASP A 5 0.29 5.47 -32.47
C ASP A 5 -0.83 6.33 -31.91
N VAL A 6 -1.92 5.72 -31.43
CA VAL A 6 -3.03 6.48 -30.82
C VAL A 6 -2.57 7.10 -29.49
N ALA A 7 -1.75 6.40 -28.69
CA ALA A 7 -1.18 6.97 -27.48
C ALA A 7 -0.28 8.19 -27.79
N TRP A 8 0.58 8.07 -28.80
CA TRP A 8 1.39 9.18 -29.30
C TRP A 8 0.53 10.36 -29.75
N LEU A 9 -0.55 10.10 -30.49
CA LEU A 9 -1.48 11.11 -30.96
C LEU A 9 -2.16 11.86 -29.81
N ILE A 10 -2.59 11.16 -28.75
CA ILE A 10 -3.18 11.78 -27.56
C ILE A 10 -2.15 12.65 -26.84
N GLY A 11 -0.92 12.15 -26.67
CA GLY A 11 0.17 12.95 -26.06
C GLY A 11 0.41 14.24 -26.84
N PHE A 12 0.50 14.14 -28.17
CA PHE A 12 0.66 15.29 -29.05
C PHE A 12 -0.55 16.23 -29.01
N PHE A 13 -1.78 15.72 -28.86
CA PHE A 13 -2.97 16.54 -28.64
C PHE A 13 -2.91 17.30 -27.31
N CYS A 14 -2.45 16.66 -26.23
CA CYS A 14 -2.29 17.32 -24.94
C CYS A 14 -1.32 18.51 -25.02
N ALA A 15 -0.25 18.39 -25.80
CA ALA A 15 0.66 19.49 -26.10
C ALA A 15 0.02 20.54 -27.05
N GLU A 16 -0.23 20.16 -28.29
CA GLU A 16 -0.46 21.08 -29.42
C GLU A 16 -1.91 21.08 -29.96
N GLY A 17 -2.74 20.20 -29.41
CA GLY A 17 -4.11 20.00 -29.84
C GLY A 17 -5.09 21.02 -29.25
N SER A 18 -6.23 21.19 -29.92
CA SER A 18 -7.38 21.91 -29.40
C SER A 18 -8.65 21.27 -29.96
N ALA A 19 -9.70 21.18 -29.14
CA ALA A 19 -11.03 20.77 -29.56
C ALA A 19 -12.03 21.85 -29.17
N PHE A 20 -12.85 22.30 -30.13
CA PHE A 20 -13.83 23.37 -29.91
C PHE A 20 -15.00 23.29 -30.89
N ILE A 21 -16.13 23.89 -30.53
CA ILE A 21 -17.28 24.05 -31.42
C ILE A 21 -17.17 25.40 -32.12
N HIS A 22 -17.01 25.38 -33.44
CA HIS A 22 -17.08 26.58 -34.26
C HIS A 22 -18.53 26.88 -34.62
N LYS A 23 -18.99 28.10 -34.31
CA LYS A 23 -20.32 28.59 -34.68
C LYS A 23 -20.17 29.51 -35.89
N ARG A 24 -20.81 29.17 -37.00
CA ARG A 24 -20.84 30.02 -38.20
C ARG A 24 -22.28 30.39 -38.54
N GLN A 25 -22.53 31.68 -38.74
CA GLN A 25 -23.78 32.15 -39.32
C GLN A 25 -23.81 31.77 -40.80
N THR A 26 -24.80 30.97 -41.20
CA THR A 26 -24.94 30.43 -42.57
C THR A 26 -26.09 31.07 -43.35
N GLY A 27 -26.80 32.03 -42.74
CA GLY A 27 -27.94 32.71 -43.35
C GLY A 27 -28.93 33.23 -42.30
N LEU A 28 -30.16 33.49 -42.73
CA LEU A 28 -31.29 33.85 -41.88
C LEU A 28 -32.36 32.76 -41.95
N LEU A 29 -33.05 32.54 -40.83
CA LEU A 29 -34.28 31.74 -40.73
C LEU A 29 -35.46 32.55 -41.33
N LYS A 30 -36.57 31.87 -41.64
CA LYS A 30 -37.78 32.52 -42.20
C LYS A 30 -38.35 33.64 -41.32
N ASN A 31 -38.05 33.61 -40.02
CA ASN A 31 -38.45 34.62 -39.03
C ASN A 31 -37.41 35.75 -38.84
N GLY A 32 -36.41 35.86 -39.73
CA GLY A 32 -35.36 36.90 -39.66
C GLY A 32 -34.23 36.64 -38.67
N GLN A 33 -34.26 35.52 -37.92
CA GLN A 33 -33.18 35.20 -36.95
C GLN A 33 -31.95 34.57 -37.63
N PRO A 34 -30.72 34.75 -37.11
CA PRO A 34 -29.52 34.13 -37.66
C PRO A 34 -29.59 32.59 -37.63
N LYS A 35 -29.40 31.96 -38.79
CA LYS A 35 -29.20 30.51 -38.87
C LYS A 35 -27.75 30.20 -38.48
N ILE A 36 -27.58 29.56 -37.32
CA ILE A 36 -26.26 29.20 -36.79
C ILE A 36 -25.99 27.72 -37.09
N SER A 37 -24.94 27.45 -37.86
CA SER A 37 -24.35 26.12 -37.97
C SER A 37 -23.28 25.93 -36.89
N LYS A 38 -23.21 24.71 -36.35
CA LYS A 38 -22.17 24.29 -35.41
C LYS A 38 -21.32 23.24 -36.08
N ALA A 39 -20.00 23.40 -36.04
CA ALA A 39 -19.04 22.41 -36.48
C ALA A 39 -18.16 22.01 -35.31
N SER A 40 -18.09 20.72 -35.00
CA SER A 40 -17.13 20.18 -34.04
C SER A 40 -15.76 20.10 -34.70
N ILE A 41 -14.79 20.83 -34.15
CA ILE A 41 -13.46 20.97 -34.74
C ILE A 41 -12.41 20.43 -33.77
N VAL A 42 -11.49 19.64 -34.31
CA VAL A 42 -10.22 19.29 -33.69
C VAL A 42 -9.10 19.90 -34.53
N SER A 43 -8.15 20.56 -33.88
CA SER A 43 -7.03 21.20 -34.56
C SER A 43 -5.71 20.89 -33.87
N PHE A 44 -4.66 20.70 -34.68
CA PHE A 44 -3.27 20.59 -34.22
C PHE A 44 -2.45 21.70 -34.87
N THR A 45 -1.63 22.38 -34.08
CA THR A 45 -0.85 23.53 -34.52
C THR A 45 0.62 23.29 -34.24
N ASN A 46 1.50 23.37 -35.24
CA ASN A 46 2.93 23.24 -35.00
C ASN A 46 3.75 23.85 -36.15
N LYS A 47 4.97 24.31 -35.89
CA LYS A 47 5.89 24.79 -36.94
C LYS A 47 6.49 23.64 -37.74
N ASN A 48 6.71 22.49 -37.10
CA ASN A 48 7.24 21.29 -37.74
C ASN A 48 6.12 20.54 -38.47
N ARG A 49 6.03 20.79 -39.79
CA ARG A 49 5.07 20.13 -40.67
C ARG A 49 5.12 18.59 -40.62
N LYS A 50 6.29 17.99 -40.40
CA LYS A 50 6.43 16.52 -40.34
C LYS A 50 5.66 15.91 -39.17
N LEU A 51 5.55 16.61 -38.04
CA LEU A 51 4.75 16.15 -36.91
C LEU A 51 3.26 16.15 -37.24
N LEU A 52 2.80 17.15 -37.99
CA LEU A 52 1.42 17.23 -38.46
C LEU A 52 1.12 16.19 -39.54
N GLU A 53 2.08 15.88 -40.42
CA GLU A 53 1.96 14.78 -41.38
C GLU A 53 1.87 13.42 -40.68
N LYS A 54 2.67 13.18 -39.63
CA LYS A 54 2.55 11.99 -38.78
C LYS A 54 1.16 11.93 -38.11
N THR A 55 0.71 13.06 -37.57
CA THR A 55 -0.63 13.19 -36.95
C THR A 55 -1.73 12.85 -37.94
N ALA A 56 -1.62 13.37 -39.17
CA ALA A 56 -2.59 13.15 -40.21
C ALA A 56 -2.63 11.68 -40.64
N ARG A 57 -1.46 11.04 -40.80
CA ARG A 57 -1.36 9.61 -41.10
C ARG A 57 -2.06 8.77 -40.05
N ILE A 58 -1.75 8.98 -38.76
CA ILE A 58 -2.36 8.19 -37.66
C ILE A 58 -3.88 8.36 -37.67
N ILE A 59 -4.39 9.58 -37.89
CA ILE A 59 -5.83 9.82 -37.90
C ILE A 59 -6.50 9.18 -39.12
N GLN A 60 -5.87 9.26 -40.30
CA GLN A 60 -6.37 8.62 -41.50
C GLN A 60 -6.38 7.09 -41.36
N GLU A 61 -5.34 6.48 -40.77
CA GLU A 61 -5.25 5.03 -40.55
C GLU A 61 -6.21 4.54 -39.47
N THR A 62 -6.39 5.31 -38.39
CA THR A 62 -7.19 4.88 -37.23
C THR A 62 -8.68 5.19 -37.41
N PHE A 63 -9.02 6.36 -37.99
CA PHE A 63 -10.39 6.86 -38.05
C PHE A 63 -10.93 7.00 -39.47
N ASN A 64 -10.12 6.77 -40.50
CA ASN A 64 -10.48 6.94 -41.91
C ASN A 64 -11.01 8.35 -42.25
N ILE A 65 -10.40 9.38 -41.67
CA ILE A 65 -10.81 10.78 -41.84
C ILE A 65 -9.80 11.51 -42.74
N LYS A 66 -10.29 12.15 -43.81
CA LYS A 66 -9.50 13.06 -44.65
C LYS A 66 -9.32 14.42 -43.99
N MET A 67 -8.17 15.05 -44.24
CA MET A 67 -7.71 16.18 -43.44
C MET A 67 -7.08 17.26 -44.33
N GLY A 68 -7.20 18.51 -43.91
CA GLY A 68 -6.64 19.67 -44.61
C GLY A 68 -5.52 20.34 -43.80
N PHE A 69 -4.46 20.75 -44.50
CA PHE A 69 -3.38 21.56 -43.94
C PHE A 69 -3.57 23.03 -44.35
N ILE A 70 -3.42 23.94 -43.39
CA ILE A 70 -3.47 25.38 -43.63
C ILE A 70 -2.23 25.99 -42.98
N GLN A 71 -1.38 26.64 -43.77
CA GLN A 71 -0.25 27.40 -43.25
C GLN A 71 -0.65 28.85 -43.04
N ASP A 72 -0.40 29.39 -41.84
CA ASP A 72 -0.42 30.84 -41.63
C ASP A 72 0.88 31.43 -42.18
N LYS A 73 0.78 32.15 -43.30
CA LYS A 73 1.93 32.76 -43.98
C LYS A 73 2.69 33.77 -43.12
N ARG A 74 2.04 34.38 -42.10
CA ARG A 74 2.68 35.41 -41.26
C ARG A 74 3.53 34.79 -40.16
N THR A 75 3.08 33.68 -39.59
CA THR A 75 3.75 33.03 -38.45
C THR A 75 4.55 31.78 -38.86
N GLU A 76 4.39 31.35 -40.11
CA GLU A 76 4.91 30.11 -40.70
C GLU A 76 4.44 28.84 -39.97
N VAL A 77 3.40 28.98 -39.14
CA VAL A 77 2.81 27.90 -38.37
C VAL A 77 1.83 27.12 -39.24
N TRP A 78 1.91 25.80 -39.18
CA TRP A 78 0.98 24.91 -39.85
C TRP A 78 -0.16 24.51 -38.91
N ASN A 79 -1.38 24.48 -39.46
CA ASN A 79 -2.59 24.05 -38.78
C ASN A 79 -3.20 22.86 -39.52
N LEU A 80 -3.39 21.76 -38.81
CA LEU A 80 -4.16 20.60 -39.27
C LEU A 80 -5.54 20.69 -38.64
N THR A 81 -6.58 20.97 -39.44
CA THR A 81 -7.95 21.16 -38.95
C THR A 81 -8.86 20.06 -39.45
N ILE A 82 -9.63 19.47 -38.53
CA ILE A 82 -10.51 18.33 -38.80
C ILE A 82 -11.90 18.65 -38.26
N SER A 83 -12.91 18.61 -39.11
CA SER A 83 -14.30 18.70 -38.67
C SER A 83 -14.90 17.31 -38.57
N ASN A 84 -14.93 16.76 -37.35
CA ASN A 84 -15.49 15.44 -37.08
C ASN A 84 -16.04 15.38 -35.64
N PRO A 85 -17.35 15.14 -35.45
CA PRO A 85 -17.96 15.08 -34.13
C PRO A 85 -17.41 13.97 -33.21
N LEU A 86 -17.10 12.80 -33.77
CA LEU A 86 -16.58 11.67 -33.00
C LEU A 86 -15.16 11.95 -32.51
N LEU A 87 -14.31 12.50 -33.38
CA LEU A 87 -12.95 12.87 -33.00
C LEU A 87 -12.94 14.00 -31.97
N TYR A 88 -13.84 14.97 -32.12
CA TYR A 88 -14.07 16.01 -31.11
C TYR A 88 -14.41 15.36 -29.76
N GLN A 89 -15.45 14.52 -29.72
CA GLN A 89 -15.91 13.87 -28.50
C GLN A 89 -14.82 13.02 -27.86
N PHE A 90 -14.04 12.30 -28.66
CA PHE A 90 -12.93 11.48 -28.20
C PHE A 90 -11.90 12.31 -27.43
N PHE A 91 -11.38 13.38 -28.04
CA PHE A 91 -10.37 14.22 -27.39
C PHE A 91 -10.94 15.05 -26.26
N SER A 92 -12.17 15.54 -26.41
CA SER A 92 -12.79 16.42 -25.44
C SER A 92 -13.17 15.70 -24.15
N THR A 93 -13.61 14.45 -24.27
CA THR A 93 -13.86 13.56 -23.14
C THR A 93 -12.55 13.06 -22.53
N SER A 94 -11.64 12.52 -23.36
CA SER A 94 -10.42 11.87 -22.84
C SER A 94 -9.46 12.87 -22.20
N CYS A 95 -9.27 14.04 -22.81
CA CYS A 95 -8.34 15.06 -22.35
C CYS A 95 -9.03 16.23 -21.63
N ASN A 96 -10.33 16.11 -21.30
CA ASN A 96 -11.12 17.08 -20.53
C ASN A 96 -11.15 18.51 -21.12
N THR A 97 -11.40 18.63 -22.42
CA THR A 97 -11.48 19.94 -23.10
C THR A 97 -12.90 20.48 -23.27
N ASP A 98 -13.93 19.75 -22.81
CA ASP A 98 -15.36 20.07 -23.05
C ASP A 98 -15.99 21.12 -22.12
N LYS A 99 -15.33 21.50 -21.03
CA LYS A 99 -15.93 22.42 -20.05
C LYS A 99 -15.90 23.88 -20.56
N PRO A 100 -16.87 24.74 -20.17
CA PRO A 100 -17.09 26.03 -20.81
C PRO A 100 -15.82 26.87 -20.87
N TYR A 101 -15.48 27.28 -22.09
CA TYR A 101 -14.42 28.22 -22.40
C TYR A 101 -14.55 29.46 -21.51
N ILE A 102 -13.63 29.61 -20.55
CA ILE A 102 -13.43 30.90 -19.90
C ILE A 102 -12.70 31.78 -20.91
N LYS A 103 -13.31 32.90 -21.28
CA LYS A 103 -12.78 33.84 -22.28
C LYS A 103 -11.33 34.19 -21.96
N GLY A 104 -10.42 33.91 -22.91
CA GLY A 104 -8.98 34.15 -22.76
C GLY A 104 -8.19 33.02 -22.09
N ARG A 105 -8.83 31.90 -21.71
CA ARG A 105 -8.18 30.75 -21.06
C ARG A 105 -8.30 29.48 -21.90
N LYS A 106 -7.37 29.28 -22.83
CA LYS A 106 -7.22 28.03 -23.59
C LYS A 106 -6.30 27.07 -22.85
N GLY A 107 -6.63 25.78 -22.84
CA GLY A 107 -5.73 24.71 -22.38
C GLY A 107 -5.67 24.43 -20.87
N TYR A 108 -6.17 25.32 -20.01
CA TYR A 108 -6.06 25.21 -18.54
C TYR A 108 -6.75 24.00 -17.88
N ARG A 109 -7.57 23.24 -18.62
CA ARG A 109 -8.25 22.02 -18.14
C ARG A 109 -7.79 20.74 -18.80
N LYS A 110 -6.82 20.81 -19.72
CA LYS A 110 -6.29 19.60 -20.34
C LYS A 110 -5.79 18.67 -19.24
N GLN A 111 -5.90 17.37 -19.43
CA GLN A 111 -5.35 16.39 -18.50
C GLN A 111 -4.78 15.20 -19.26
N VAL A 112 -3.96 14.42 -18.56
CA VAL A 112 -3.61 13.07 -19.04
C VAL A 112 -4.85 12.19 -18.88
N PRO A 113 -5.32 11.47 -19.91
CA PRO A 113 -6.46 10.58 -19.78
C PRO A 113 -6.18 9.44 -18.79
N GLU A 114 -7.18 9.07 -17.98
CA GLU A 114 -7.02 8.08 -16.91
C GLU A 114 -6.49 6.73 -17.41
N PHE A 115 -6.97 6.27 -18.56
CA PHE A 115 -6.53 5.01 -19.16
C PHE A 115 -5.05 4.98 -19.56
N ILE A 116 -4.38 6.13 -19.69
CA ILE A 116 -2.94 6.19 -19.94
C ILE A 116 -2.17 5.74 -18.69
N PHE A 117 -2.59 6.13 -17.48
CA PHE A 117 -1.93 5.71 -16.24
C PHE A 117 -1.94 4.19 -16.05
N ASN A 118 -3.03 3.54 -16.48
CA ASN A 118 -3.23 2.10 -16.37
C ASN A 118 -2.74 1.33 -17.61
N SER A 119 -2.08 1.99 -18.56
CA SER A 119 -1.59 1.34 -19.78
C SER A 119 -0.22 0.68 -19.57
N PRO A 120 0.15 -0.34 -20.37
CA PRO A 120 1.50 -0.90 -20.35
C PRO A 120 2.56 0.19 -20.55
N LYS A 121 3.72 0.08 -19.89
CA LYS A 121 4.79 1.09 -19.94
C LYS A 121 5.16 1.51 -21.37
N PHE A 122 5.17 0.58 -22.32
CA PHE A 122 5.42 0.88 -23.74
C PHE A 122 4.43 1.89 -24.34
N ILE A 123 3.14 1.82 -23.97
CA ILE A 123 2.10 2.76 -24.39
C ILE A 123 2.29 4.13 -23.72
N ILE A 124 2.57 4.14 -22.41
CA ILE A 124 2.85 5.38 -21.67
C ILE A 124 4.03 6.13 -22.30
N ARG A 125 5.09 5.39 -22.68
CA ARG A 125 6.23 5.95 -23.39
C ARG A 125 5.82 6.65 -24.69
N HIS A 126 5.01 6.00 -25.52
CA HIS A 126 4.56 6.61 -26.79
C HIS A 126 3.74 7.87 -26.55
N PHE A 127 2.90 7.88 -25.52
CA PHE A 127 2.18 9.08 -25.09
C PHE A 127 3.14 10.22 -24.70
N LEU A 128 4.14 9.93 -23.87
CA LEU A 128 5.16 10.92 -23.47
C LEU A 128 5.96 11.43 -24.68
N ASP A 129 6.35 10.54 -25.60
CA ASP A 129 7.06 10.92 -26.83
C ASP A 129 6.22 11.88 -27.68
N GLY A 130 4.92 11.64 -27.79
CA GLY A 130 3.98 12.55 -28.47
C GLY A 130 3.89 13.90 -27.79
N TYR A 131 3.76 13.92 -26.45
CA TYR A 131 3.67 15.14 -25.67
C TYR A 131 4.95 16.00 -25.79
N LEU A 132 6.11 15.37 -25.63
CA LEU A 132 7.41 16.04 -25.68
C LEU A 132 7.78 16.57 -27.07
N LEU A 133 7.36 15.89 -28.14
CA LEU A 133 7.56 16.42 -29.49
C LEU A 133 6.68 17.66 -29.78
N GLY A 134 5.60 17.84 -29.02
CA GLY A 134 4.78 19.05 -29.09
C GLY A 134 5.34 20.18 -28.23
N ASP A 135 5.40 19.99 -26.90
CA ASP A 135 5.72 21.06 -25.95
C ASP A 135 7.09 20.91 -25.25
N GLY A 136 7.81 19.83 -25.53
CA GLY A 136 9.13 19.57 -24.95
C GLY A 136 10.20 20.48 -25.55
N CYS A 137 11.01 21.07 -24.67
CA CYS A 137 12.18 21.87 -25.04
C CYS A 137 13.43 21.31 -24.37
N LYS A 138 14.48 21.12 -25.17
CA LYS A 138 15.81 20.74 -24.65
C LYS A 138 16.52 22.02 -24.18
N MET A 139 16.73 22.13 -22.88
CA MET A 139 17.52 23.21 -22.29
C MET A 139 19.01 22.85 -22.23
N HIS A 140 19.83 23.81 -21.79
CA HIS A 140 21.27 23.60 -21.57
C HIS A 140 21.52 22.39 -20.65
N ARG A 141 22.59 21.63 -20.91
CA ARG A 141 22.94 20.36 -20.23
C ARG A 141 21.91 19.23 -20.44
N GLU A 142 21.21 19.25 -21.57
CA GLU A 142 20.22 18.23 -21.99
C GLU A 142 19.09 17.98 -20.98
N ILE A 143 18.77 18.98 -20.16
CA ILE A 143 17.59 18.96 -19.30
C ILE A 143 16.37 19.10 -20.19
N LEU A 144 15.46 18.15 -20.09
CA LEU A 144 14.18 18.22 -20.79
C LEU A 144 13.21 19.05 -19.96
N ALA A 145 12.63 20.09 -20.57
CA ALA A 145 11.64 20.95 -19.96
C ALA A 145 10.34 20.96 -20.76
N TRP A 146 9.22 21.16 -20.09
CA TRP A 146 7.90 21.35 -20.70
C TRP A 146 7.11 22.37 -19.89
N SER A 147 6.15 23.02 -20.54
CA SER A 147 5.30 24.01 -19.88
C SER A 147 3.83 23.64 -19.96
N SER A 148 3.04 24.09 -19.00
CA SER A 148 1.60 23.90 -19.05
C SER A 148 0.91 24.98 -18.23
N VAL A 149 -0.22 25.47 -18.75
CA VAL A 149 -1.15 26.31 -17.99
C VAL A 149 -2.20 25.50 -17.23
N SER A 150 -2.28 24.18 -17.48
CA SER A 150 -3.11 23.26 -16.69
C SER A 150 -2.27 22.59 -15.61
N LYS A 151 -2.75 22.70 -14.37
CA LYS A 151 -2.18 22.04 -13.20
C LYS A 151 -2.35 20.52 -13.31
N GLU A 152 -3.52 20.07 -13.75
CA GLU A 152 -3.87 18.65 -13.89
C GLU A 152 -3.01 17.97 -14.97
N LEU A 153 -2.82 18.61 -16.13
CA LEU A 153 -1.89 18.09 -17.14
C LEU A 153 -0.46 18.06 -16.62
N ARG A 154 0.00 19.14 -15.97
CA ARG A 154 1.35 19.22 -15.40
C ARG A 154 1.62 18.07 -14.44
N ASP A 155 0.71 17.84 -13.50
CA ASP A 155 0.83 16.79 -12.47
C ASP A 155 0.75 15.41 -13.10
N GLY A 156 -0.16 15.20 -14.05
CA GLY A 156 -0.25 13.96 -14.79
C GLY A 156 1.03 13.63 -15.57
N ILE A 157 1.62 14.60 -16.27
CA ILE A 157 2.89 14.41 -16.98
C ILE A 157 4.04 14.14 -16.02
N ALA A 158 4.15 14.91 -14.93
CA ALA A 158 5.17 14.70 -13.91
C ALA A 158 5.09 13.29 -13.31
N LEU A 159 3.88 12.82 -13.02
CA LEU A 159 3.64 11.47 -12.54
C LEU A 159 4.07 10.41 -13.54
N LEU A 160 3.70 10.55 -14.82
CA LEU A 160 4.12 9.59 -15.83
C LEU A 160 5.64 9.48 -15.90
N PHE A 161 6.39 10.58 -15.79
CA PHE A 161 7.86 10.53 -15.71
C PHE A 161 8.37 9.86 -14.43
N ARG A 162 7.72 10.09 -13.28
CA ARG A 162 8.05 9.39 -12.02
C ARG A 162 7.83 7.88 -12.12
N LEU A 163 6.81 7.42 -12.85
CA LEU A 163 6.61 5.98 -13.14
C LEU A 163 7.76 5.36 -13.95
N PHE A 164 8.54 6.18 -14.65
CA PHE A 164 9.80 5.79 -15.31
C PHE A 164 11.05 6.07 -14.46
N GLY A 165 10.90 6.31 -13.15
CA GLY A 165 12.00 6.57 -12.23
C GLY A 165 12.73 7.90 -12.47
N LYS A 166 12.11 8.84 -13.19
CA LYS A 166 12.72 10.14 -13.50
C LYS A 166 12.41 11.14 -12.39
N LYS A 167 13.43 11.92 -11.98
CA LYS A 167 13.25 13.01 -11.02
C LYS A 167 12.64 14.21 -11.75
N VAL A 168 11.47 14.64 -11.30
CA VAL A 168 10.75 15.79 -11.87
C VAL A 168 10.79 16.96 -10.88
N LYS A 169 11.19 18.14 -11.35
CA LYS A 169 11.05 19.40 -10.61
C LYS A 169 10.02 20.29 -11.31
N ILE A 170 9.08 20.82 -10.53
CA ILE A 170 8.05 21.74 -11.01
C ILE A 170 8.31 23.12 -10.43
N TYR A 171 8.29 24.13 -11.29
CA TYR A 171 8.35 25.52 -10.89
C TYR A 171 7.05 26.20 -11.32
N GLN A 172 6.45 26.96 -10.42
CA GLN A 172 5.38 27.88 -10.76
C GLN A 172 6.00 29.21 -11.15
N ARG A 173 5.64 29.72 -12.33
CA ARG A 173 6.00 31.08 -12.75
C ARG A 173 4.76 31.96 -12.63
N ASP A 174 4.85 32.93 -11.73
CA ASP A 174 3.89 34.03 -11.69
C ASP A 174 4.28 35.04 -12.77
N GLU A 175 3.48 35.12 -13.83
CA GLU A 175 3.71 36.12 -14.87
C GLU A 175 3.24 37.50 -14.37
N SER A 176 4.19 38.41 -14.13
CA SER A 176 4.00 39.75 -13.56
C SER A 176 3.15 40.73 -14.41
N LYS A 177 2.57 40.28 -15.53
CA LYS A 177 1.73 41.12 -16.40
C LYS A 177 0.25 40.76 -16.24
N ARG A 178 -0.58 41.77 -15.93
CA ARG A 178 -2.02 41.76 -15.57
C ARG A 178 -3.00 40.87 -16.36
N ASN A 179 -2.58 40.15 -17.41
CA ASN A 179 -3.45 39.35 -18.28
C ASN A 179 -2.88 37.97 -18.68
N ARG A 180 -1.83 37.48 -18.02
CA ARG A 180 -1.25 36.16 -18.33
C ARG A 180 -1.48 35.17 -17.19
N GLN A 181 -1.84 33.94 -17.57
CA GLN A 181 -2.18 32.88 -16.62
C GLN A 181 -0.92 32.36 -15.93
N GLN A 182 -1.11 31.77 -14.74
CA GLN A 182 -0.06 30.97 -14.10
C GLN A 182 0.44 29.92 -15.09
N ASN A 183 1.75 29.87 -15.25
CA ASN A 183 2.42 28.91 -16.11
C ASN A 183 3.30 28.01 -15.25
N TYR A 184 3.21 26.71 -15.47
CA TYR A 184 4.00 25.72 -14.76
C TYR A 184 5.10 25.21 -15.67
N LEU A 185 6.32 25.15 -15.16
CA LEU A 185 7.48 24.66 -15.88
C LEU A 185 8.01 23.40 -15.19
N GLY A 186 7.93 22.27 -15.88
CA GLY A 186 8.49 21.00 -15.45
C GLY A 186 9.89 20.79 -16.01
N TYR A 187 10.77 20.18 -15.23
CA TYR A 187 12.11 19.77 -15.62
C TYR A 187 12.34 18.31 -15.24
N ILE A 188 12.88 17.51 -16.16
CA ILE A 188 13.34 16.15 -15.88
C ILE A 188 14.84 16.13 -15.69
N ARG A 189 15.28 15.47 -14.60
CA ARG A 189 16.67 15.08 -14.38
C ARG A 189 16.76 13.57 -14.24
N ASN A 190 17.83 12.99 -14.77
CA ASN A 190 18.19 11.60 -14.48
C ASN A 190 18.74 11.48 -13.05
N ALA A 191 18.59 10.29 -12.45
CA ALA A 191 19.02 10.00 -11.09
C ALA A 191 20.53 10.21 -10.87
N GLU A 192 21.34 10.01 -11.91
CA GLU A 192 22.81 10.13 -11.88
C GLU A 192 23.33 11.53 -12.26
N GLY A 193 22.44 12.53 -12.42
CA GLY A 193 22.83 13.88 -12.84
C GLY A 193 23.29 14.00 -14.30
N ARG A 194 23.46 12.89 -15.03
CA ARG A 194 23.70 12.85 -16.47
C ARG A 194 22.39 12.64 -17.22
N SER A 195 22.00 13.64 -17.98
CA SER A 195 20.90 13.61 -18.92
C SER A 195 21.24 12.65 -20.07
N SER A 196 20.52 11.54 -20.15
CA SER A 196 20.45 10.70 -21.33
C SER A 196 19.00 10.72 -21.80
N LEU A 197 18.82 11.10 -23.07
CA LEU A 197 17.55 11.11 -23.80
C LEU A 197 17.00 9.71 -24.06
N THR A 198 17.79 8.68 -23.77
CA THR A 198 17.36 7.28 -23.89
C THR A 198 16.40 6.97 -22.74
N MET A 199 15.11 6.98 -23.05
CA MET A 199 14.02 6.35 -22.27
C MET A 199 14.23 4.81 -22.08
N LEU A 200 15.47 4.30 -22.17
CA LEU A 200 15.80 2.90 -22.48
C LEU A 200 16.85 2.23 -21.61
N GLU A 201 17.43 2.89 -20.61
CA GLU A 201 18.36 2.21 -19.71
C GLU A 201 17.67 1.80 -18.41
N GLU A 202 17.95 0.55 -18.01
CA GLU A 202 17.21 -0.35 -17.16
C GLU A 202 16.52 0.27 -15.93
N PHE A 203 15.32 -0.26 -15.67
CA PHE A 203 14.53 0.01 -14.48
C PHE A 203 15.32 -0.32 -13.22
N ARG A 204 15.78 0.71 -12.51
CA ARG A 204 15.98 0.61 -11.07
C ARG A 204 14.80 1.30 -10.40
N SER A 205 13.86 0.50 -9.89
CA SER A 205 12.74 0.95 -9.07
C SER A 205 13.28 1.44 -7.73
N VAL A 206 13.87 2.62 -7.71
CA VAL A 206 14.33 3.25 -6.47
C VAL A 206 13.62 4.57 -6.35
N SER A 207 12.57 4.58 -5.51
CA SER A 207 12.09 5.80 -4.89
C SER A 207 13.29 6.41 -4.15
N ASN A 208 13.80 7.53 -4.67
CA ASN A 208 14.87 8.31 -4.03
C ASN A 208 14.28 9.62 -3.47
N GLU A 209 13.08 9.54 -2.89
CA GLU A 209 12.50 10.68 -2.18
C GLU A 209 13.10 10.70 -0.77
N GLU A 210 13.82 11.78 -0.47
CA GLU A 210 14.37 12.03 0.87
C GLU A 210 13.36 12.86 1.66
N ILE A 211 13.10 12.47 2.90
CA ILE A 211 12.33 13.28 3.84
C ILE A 211 13.15 14.54 4.13
N THR A 212 12.67 15.69 3.67
CA THR A 212 13.40 16.97 3.83
C THR A 212 13.11 17.66 5.16
N LYS A 213 11.95 17.38 5.76
CA LYS A 213 11.49 18.02 7.00
C LYS A 213 10.39 17.18 7.65
N ILE A 214 10.42 17.10 8.98
CA ILE A 214 9.34 16.54 9.80
C ILE A 214 8.93 17.63 10.78
N ASP A 215 7.65 17.98 10.79
CA ASP A 215 7.07 18.95 11.71
C ASP A 215 6.17 18.22 12.71
N ILE A 216 6.38 18.43 14.01
CA ILE A 216 5.51 17.90 15.06
C ILE A 216 4.37 18.91 15.24
N LEU A 217 3.15 18.49 14.87
CA LEU A 217 1.96 19.30 15.02
C LEU A 217 1.20 18.84 16.27
N PRO A 218 1.01 19.69 17.30
CA PRO A 218 0.10 19.37 18.39
C PRO A 218 -1.32 19.34 17.84
N SER A 219 -2.00 18.21 17.98
CA SER A 219 -3.38 18.05 17.51
C SER A 219 -4.19 17.29 18.55
N GLU A 220 -5.32 17.85 18.94
CA GLU A 220 -6.42 17.16 19.64
C GLU A 220 -7.44 16.58 18.63
N ASP A 221 -7.16 16.68 17.33
CA ASP A 221 -8.07 16.26 16.28
C ASP A 221 -7.91 14.77 15.96
N TRP A 222 -8.97 14.17 15.42
CA TRP A 222 -8.98 12.80 14.97
C TRP A 222 -8.04 12.59 13.78
N VAL A 223 -7.16 11.60 13.88
CA VAL A 223 -6.34 11.10 12.76
C VAL A 223 -7.10 9.97 12.08
N TYR A 224 -7.25 10.07 10.76
CA TYR A 224 -7.88 9.03 9.95
C TYR A 224 -6.82 8.08 9.41
N ASP A 225 -7.05 6.78 9.57
CA ASP A 225 -6.17 5.71 9.11
C ASP A 225 -6.87 4.82 8.06
N LEU A 226 -6.10 4.20 7.19
CA LEU A 226 -6.58 3.33 6.11
C LEU A 226 -5.83 1.99 6.13
N GLU A 227 -6.56 0.90 6.39
CA GLU A 227 -6.05 -0.46 6.25
C GLU A 227 -6.32 -0.98 4.84
N VAL A 228 -5.28 -1.27 4.07
CA VAL A 228 -5.39 -1.82 2.71
C VAL A 228 -5.23 -3.34 2.76
N ARG A 229 -6.33 -4.08 2.60
CA ARG A 229 -6.29 -5.54 2.46
C ARG A 229 -6.29 -5.95 1.00
N ASN A 230 -5.28 -6.70 0.56
CA ASN A 230 -5.22 -7.18 -0.82
C ASN A 230 -5.25 -8.71 -0.91
N GLY A 231 -6.45 -9.30 -0.79
CA GLY A 231 -6.67 -10.74 -0.98
C GLY A 231 -6.06 -11.63 0.12
N LYS A 232 -5.67 -12.86 -0.24
CA LYS A 232 -5.12 -13.88 0.67
C LYS A 232 -3.67 -13.61 1.13
N ASP A 233 -3.03 -12.58 0.56
CA ASP A 233 -1.67 -12.19 0.87
C ASP A 233 -1.69 -10.78 1.49
N SER A 234 -1.52 -10.71 2.81
CA SER A 234 -1.45 -9.48 3.61
C SER A 234 -0.18 -8.64 3.37
N ARG A 235 0.47 -8.78 2.22
CA ARG A 235 1.88 -8.38 2.02
C ARG A 235 2.10 -6.95 1.53
N TYR A 236 1.07 -6.11 1.48
CA TYR A 236 1.21 -4.73 1.00
C TYR A 236 0.52 -3.74 1.93
N ASP A 237 1.30 -3.23 2.88
CA ASP A 237 0.93 -2.14 3.78
C ASP A 237 1.12 -0.75 3.16
N THR A 238 1.60 -0.69 1.90
CA THR A 238 1.90 0.55 1.21
C THR A 238 0.82 0.93 0.21
N PHE A 239 0.49 2.22 0.14
CA PHE A 239 -0.39 2.80 -0.86
C PHE A 239 0.19 4.13 -1.37
N LEU A 240 -0.31 4.60 -2.51
CA LEU A 240 0.10 5.89 -3.05
C LEU A 240 -0.91 6.95 -2.62
N SER A 241 -0.41 8.06 -2.07
CA SER A 241 -1.25 9.22 -1.78
C SER A 241 -1.77 9.86 -3.08
N GLN A 242 -2.69 10.82 -2.96
CA GLN A 242 -3.11 11.64 -4.10
C GLN A 242 -1.94 12.39 -4.77
N ASP A 243 -0.89 12.67 -4.01
CA ASP A 243 0.35 13.30 -4.48
C ASP A 243 1.43 12.27 -4.89
N TRP A 244 1.05 11.00 -4.95
CA TRP A 244 1.89 9.88 -5.38
C TRP A 244 3.13 9.66 -4.53
N ILE A 245 3.04 10.06 -3.26
CA ILE A 245 3.98 9.70 -2.22
C ILE A 245 3.67 8.26 -1.85
N LEU A 246 4.70 7.41 -1.80
CA LEU A 246 4.56 6.07 -1.25
C LEU A 246 4.35 6.22 0.25
N LEU A 247 3.10 6.01 0.66
CA LEU A 247 2.69 5.99 2.05
C LEU A 247 2.62 4.55 2.53
N HIS A 248 2.77 4.41 3.83
CA HIS A 248 2.49 3.19 4.55
C HIS A 248 1.22 3.43 5.38
N ASN A 249 0.40 2.40 5.60
CA ASN A 249 -0.63 2.48 6.64
C ASN A 249 0.03 2.83 7.98
N THR A 250 -0.71 3.48 8.87
CA THR A 250 -0.15 3.88 10.16
C THR A 250 0.08 2.62 10.99
N MET A 251 1.29 2.06 10.91
CA MET A 251 1.66 0.90 11.69
C MET A 251 1.78 1.30 13.16
N ASN A 252 1.12 0.52 14.03
CA ASN A 252 1.25 0.63 15.48
C ASN A 252 2.74 0.72 15.87
N PRO A 253 3.16 1.67 16.73
CA PRO A 253 4.53 1.80 17.24
C PRO A 253 5.17 0.47 17.69
N GLU A 254 4.37 -0.49 18.14
CA GLU A 254 4.80 -1.86 18.50
C GLU A 254 5.45 -2.60 17.31
N THR A 255 4.97 -2.38 16.09
CA THR A 255 5.54 -2.93 14.84
C THR A 255 6.90 -2.28 14.50
N TYR A 256 7.16 -1.08 15.03
CA TYR A 256 8.47 -0.44 14.92
C TYR A 256 9.47 -1.00 15.94
N ALA A 257 9.00 -1.35 17.15
CA ALA A 257 9.84 -2.03 18.13
C ALA A 257 10.29 -3.41 17.61
N SER A 258 9.49 -4.09 16.79
CA SER A 258 9.87 -5.35 16.15
C SER A 258 10.74 -5.18 14.89
N THR A 259 10.66 -4.08 14.14
CA THR A 259 11.49 -3.87 12.92
C THR A 259 12.95 -3.50 13.19
N PHE A 260 13.32 -3.11 14.42
CA PHE A 260 14.73 -2.98 14.82
C PHE A 260 15.40 -4.31 15.22
N THR A 261 14.64 -5.41 15.22
CA THR A 261 15.12 -6.77 15.50
C THR A 261 14.42 -7.76 14.59
N ILE A 262 14.97 -8.02 13.40
CA ILE A 262 14.64 -9.15 12.52
C ILE A 262 13.11 -9.42 12.40
N ASP A 263 12.49 -8.71 11.46
CA ASP A 263 11.23 -8.98 10.75
C ASP A 263 10.31 -10.11 11.28
N GLU A 264 9.16 -9.70 11.84
CA GLU A 264 8.02 -10.57 12.21
C GLU A 264 7.39 -11.31 11.02
N ALA A 265 7.73 -10.98 9.76
CA ALA A 265 7.36 -11.80 8.61
C ALA A 265 8.02 -13.20 8.62
N LEU A 266 9.02 -13.45 9.48
CA LEU A 266 9.59 -14.78 9.71
C LEU A 266 8.87 -15.59 10.81
N LEU A 267 7.94 -15.00 11.56
CA LEU A 267 7.22 -15.63 12.67
C LEU A 267 5.76 -15.98 12.32
N ASP A 268 5.44 -16.19 11.04
CA ASP A 268 4.06 -16.47 10.65
C ASP A 268 3.50 -17.75 11.29
N ARG A 269 4.30 -18.73 11.73
CA ARG A 269 3.76 -20.01 12.21
C ARG A 269 4.68 -20.64 13.24
N PHE A 270 4.10 -21.10 14.35
CA PHE A 270 4.68 -21.95 15.41
C PHE A 270 5.38 -21.26 16.61
N TYR A 271 4.69 -21.21 17.74
CA TYR A 271 5.20 -20.79 19.06
C TYR A 271 5.96 -21.89 19.83
N ALA A 272 6.43 -22.93 19.13
CA ALA A 272 7.15 -24.05 19.75
C ALA A 272 8.66 -23.84 19.61
N ILE A 273 9.39 -23.92 20.73
CA ILE A 273 10.85 -24.06 20.70
C ILE A 273 11.15 -25.51 20.34
N LEU A 274 11.32 -25.78 19.04
CA LEU A 274 11.81 -27.06 18.58
C LEU A 274 13.34 -27.12 18.78
N PRO A 275 13.89 -28.26 19.20
CA PRO A 275 15.33 -28.47 19.12
C PRO A 275 15.72 -28.52 17.64
N VAL A 276 16.18 -27.39 17.12
CA VAL A 276 16.77 -27.32 15.77
C VAL A 276 18.18 -27.89 15.87
N PRO A 277 18.59 -28.82 14.97
CA PRO A 277 19.96 -29.32 14.93
C PRO A 277 20.96 -28.16 14.86
N ASP A 278 22.09 -28.28 15.56
CA ASP A 278 23.10 -27.21 15.59
C ASP A 278 23.81 -27.09 14.22
N PHE A 279 23.33 -26.17 13.38
CA PHE A 279 23.85 -25.94 12.04
C PHE A 279 25.14 -25.11 12.02
N GLN A 280 25.67 -24.65 13.16
CA GLN A 280 26.93 -23.90 13.19
C GLN A 280 28.14 -24.72 12.70
N LYS A 281 28.01 -26.06 12.61
CA LYS A 281 29.00 -26.97 12.03
C LYS A 281 28.52 -27.65 10.74
N ALA A 282 27.45 -27.16 10.13
CA ALA A 282 26.85 -27.79 8.96
C ALA A 282 27.74 -27.68 7.72
N ARG A 283 27.81 -28.76 6.95
CA ARG A 283 28.52 -28.76 5.65
C ARG A 283 27.64 -28.11 4.59
N ALA A 284 28.25 -27.62 3.50
CA ALA A 284 27.55 -26.94 2.41
C ALA A 284 26.35 -27.73 1.86
N THR A 285 26.43 -29.07 1.85
CA THR A 285 25.34 -29.96 1.42
C THR A 285 24.11 -29.89 2.33
N GLN A 286 24.31 -29.76 3.65
CA GLN A 286 23.22 -29.65 4.63
C GLN A 286 22.54 -28.28 4.56
N LEU A 287 23.30 -27.22 4.29
CA LEU A 287 22.75 -25.88 4.05
C LEU A 287 21.97 -25.81 2.73
N GLU A 288 22.45 -26.48 1.69
CA GLU A 288 21.77 -26.58 0.40
C GLU A 288 20.42 -27.30 0.52
N GLU A 289 20.32 -28.32 1.37
CA GLU A 289 19.06 -29.02 1.66
C GLU A 289 18.06 -28.13 2.43
N VAL A 290 18.52 -27.36 3.42
CA VAL A 290 17.69 -26.37 4.14
C VAL A 290 17.16 -25.29 3.20
N ILE A 291 18.00 -24.82 2.27
CA ILE A 291 17.59 -23.86 1.23
C ILE A 291 16.56 -24.50 0.29
N LYS A 292 16.80 -25.73 -0.20
CA LYS A 292 15.87 -26.45 -1.07
C LYS A 292 14.52 -26.75 -0.42
N LEU A 293 14.49 -26.98 0.90
CA LEU A 293 13.27 -27.17 1.71
C LEU A 293 12.34 -25.94 1.71
N ASN A 294 12.89 -24.73 1.60
CA ASN A 294 12.11 -23.50 1.49
C ASN A 294 11.54 -23.27 0.09
N PHE A 295 12.10 -23.90 -0.95
CA PHE A 295 11.79 -23.60 -2.35
C PHE A 295 11.21 -24.77 -3.17
N SER A 296 11.15 -26.01 -2.66
CA SER A 296 10.68 -27.17 -3.44
C SER A 296 9.94 -28.25 -2.64
N ASP A 297 9.21 -29.10 -3.37
CA ASP A 297 8.19 -30.05 -2.89
C ASP A 297 8.76 -31.21 -2.04
N ARG A 298 8.71 -31.01 -0.72
CA ARG A 298 8.46 -31.89 0.46
C ARG A 298 8.89 -33.37 0.54
N SER A 299 9.43 -34.05 -0.47
CA SER A 299 9.41 -35.52 -0.50
C SER A 299 10.71 -36.28 -0.18
N ASN A 300 11.90 -35.66 -0.15
CA ASN A 300 13.16 -36.39 0.08
C ASN A 300 14.11 -35.62 1.03
N GLY A 301 13.82 -35.65 2.33
CA GLY A 301 14.68 -35.05 3.36
C GLY A 301 15.18 -36.08 4.37
N ASP A 302 16.32 -35.78 4.99
CA ASP A 302 17.00 -36.56 6.03
C ASP A 302 16.07 -37.04 7.18
N ALA A 303 16.42 -38.13 7.87
CA ALA A 303 15.55 -38.74 8.88
C ALA A 303 15.20 -37.79 10.05
N GLU A 304 16.15 -36.93 10.45
CA GLU A 304 15.93 -35.90 11.47
C GLU A 304 14.96 -34.80 11.00
N ILE A 305 15.04 -34.41 9.73
CA ILE A 305 14.16 -33.39 9.14
C ILE A 305 12.73 -33.93 8.99
N THR A 306 12.60 -35.21 8.66
CA THR A 306 11.29 -35.90 8.62
C THR A 306 10.67 -35.97 10.01
N THR A 307 11.46 -36.27 11.05
CA THR A 307 11.01 -36.26 12.45
C THR A 307 10.54 -34.88 12.91
N ILE A 308 11.23 -33.80 12.51
CA ILE A 308 10.82 -32.42 12.82
C ILE A 308 9.47 -32.09 12.16
N LYS A 309 9.27 -32.51 10.91
CA LYS A 309 7.99 -32.31 10.19
C LYS A 309 6.85 -33.06 10.86
N GLU A 310 7.06 -34.31 11.24
CA GLU A 310 6.06 -35.12 11.94
C GLU A 310 5.68 -34.48 13.28
N ASN A 311 6.68 -34.00 14.04
CA ASN A 311 6.43 -33.26 15.28
C ASN A 311 5.65 -31.96 15.04
N LEU A 312 5.95 -31.20 13.99
CA LEU A 312 5.20 -29.99 13.64
C LEU A 312 3.73 -30.30 13.33
N ILE A 313 3.46 -31.33 12.53
CA ILE A 313 2.09 -31.75 12.20
C ILE A 313 1.36 -32.16 13.48
N ALA A 314 1.97 -33.01 14.31
CA ALA A 314 1.39 -33.47 15.57
C ALA A 314 1.09 -32.31 16.54
N ILE A 315 1.98 -31.31 16.64
CA ILE A 315 1.74 -30.13 17.49
C ILE A 315 0.59 -29.30 16.95
N GLU A 316 0.44 -29.15 15.63
CA GLU A 316 -0.67 -28.40 15.04
C GLU A 316 -2.01 -29.11 15.30
N GLU A 317 -2.03 -30.44 15.22
CA GLU A 317 -3.20 -31.25 15.55
C GLU A 317 -3.55 -31.13 17.04
N THR A 318 -2.58 -31.33 17.94
CA THR A 318 -2.78 -31.17 19.39
C THR A 318 -3.21 -29.74 19.75
N TYR A 319 -2.69 -28.72 19.08
CA TYR A 319 -3.14 -27.33 19.27
C TYR A 319 -4.63 -27.17 18.95
N LYS A 320 -5.10 -27.72 17.83
CA LYS A 320 -6.51 -27.70 17.44
C LYS A 320 -7.38 -28.47 18.42
N GLU A 321 -6.89 -29.60 18.94
CA GLU A 321 -7.58 -30.37 19.99
C GLU A 321 -7.71 -29.57 21.29
N LEU A 322 -6.64 -28.89 21.74
CA LEU A 322 -6.69 -28.03 22.92
C LEU A 322 -7.64 -26.85 22.73
N GLN A 323 -7.68 -26.26 21.53
CA GLN A 323 -8.62 -25.19 21.19
C GLN A 323 -10.07 -25.69 21.17
N ALA A 324 -10.31 -26.92 20.72
CA ALA A 324 -11.63 -27.56 20.73
C ALA A 324 -12.05 -28.05 22.13
N THR A 325 -11.11 -28.20 23.07
CA THR A 325 -11.38 -28.58 24.45
C THR A 325 -11.97 -27.39 25.21
N GLU A 326 -13.30 -27.26 25.18
CA GLU A 326 -14.04 -26.10 25.70
C GLU A 326 -13.60 -25.68 27.11
N GLN A 327 -13.46 -26.64 28.03
CA GLN A 327 -13.06 -26.37 29.42
C GLN A 327 -11.66 -25.77 29.54
N PHE A 328 -10.71 -26.27 28.75
CA PHE A 328 -9.33 -25.80 28.77
C PHE A 328 -9.21 -24.44 28.08
N PHE A 329 -9.81 -24.30 26.90
CA PHE A 329 -9.82 -23.04 26.15
C PHE A 329 -10.51 -21.91 26.92
N ALA A 330 -11.64 -22.20 27.58
CA ALA A 330 -12.31 -21.25 28.48
C ALA A 330 -11.43 -20.88 29.67
N GLY A 331 -10.74 -21.85 30.29
CA GLY A 331 -9.80 -21.61 31.39
C GLY A 331 -8.64 -20.70 31.00
N VAL A 332 -8.03 -20.92 29.83
CA VAL A 332 -6.97 -20.05 29.29
C VAL A 332 -7.51 -18.65 29.00
N THR A 333 -8.70 -18.55 28.40
CA THR A 333 -9.30 -17.25 28.04
C THR A 333 -9.67 -16.42 29.27
N GLU A 334 -10.30 -17.03 30.29
CA GLU A 334 -10.59 -16.36 31.57
C GLU A 334 -9.30 -15.93 32.25
N PHE A 335 -8.31 -16.82 32.33
CA PHE A 335 -7.01 -16.51 32.91
C PHE A 335 -6.35 -15.29 32.25
N VAL A 336 -6.27 -15.27 30.93
CA VAL A 336 -5.66 -14.16 30.19
C VAL A 336 -6.45 -12.86 30.38
N ALA A 337 -7.78 -12.92 30.34
CA ALA A 337 -8.62 -11.74 30.55
C ALA A 337 -8.41 -11.14 31.95
N THR A 338 -8.49 -11.97 33.00
CA THR A 338 -8.27 -11.52 34.39
C THR A 338 -6.84 -11.06 34.62
N PHE A 339 -5.85 -11.69 33.98
CA PHE A 339 -4.45 -11.25 34.06
C PHE A 339 -4.27 -9.85 33.49
N PHE A 340 -4.83 -9.58 32.30
CA PHE A 340 -4.75 -8.26 31.68
C PHE A 340 -5.50 -7.19 32.49
N GLU A 341 -6.68 -7.52 33.01
CA GLU A 341 -7.43 -6.62 33.90
C GLU A 341 -6.61 -6.27 35.16
N ALA A 342 -6.02 -7.28 35.81
CA ALA A 342 -5.22 -7.08 37.01
C ALA A 342 -3.92 -6.32 36.73
N LEU A 343 -3.27 -6.58 35.58
CA LEU A 343 -2.08 -5.85 35.15
C LEU A 343 -2.38 -4.37 34.90
N LEU A 344 -3.47 -4.06 34.20
CA LEU A 344 -3.90 -2.69 33.91
C LEU A 344 -4.43 -1.95 35.14
N SER A 345 -4.94 -2.66 36.14
CA SER A 345 -5.45 -2.08 37.38
C SER A 345 -4.34 -1.66 38.35
N GLN A 346 -3.11 -2.14 38.17
CA GLN A 346 -1.98 -1.71 38.98
C GLN A 346 -1.55 -0.30 38.54
N LYS A 347 -1.65 0.67 39.46
CA LYS A 347 -1.30 2.09 39.22
C LYS A 347 0.11 2.29 38.65
N GLN A 348 1.03 1.39 38.96
CA GLN A 348 2.40 1.38 38.45
C GLN A 348 2.48 1.12 36.94
N PHE A 349 1.51 0.43 36.34
CA PHE A 349 1.49 0.07 34.92
C PHE A 349 0.47 0.88 34.11
N ALA A 350 -0.60 1.36 34.75
CA ALA A 350 -1.73 2.03 34.11
C ALA A 350 -1.40 3.36 33.39
N GLN A 351 -0.32 4.04 33.77
CA GLN A 351 0.07 5.35 33.19
C GLN A 351 1.23 5.27 32.19
N GLU A 352 1.93 4.13 32.12
CA GLU A 352 3.19 4.01 31.36
C GLU A 352 3.09 2.96 30.23
N ILE A 353 2.05 2.12 30.20
CA ILE A 353 2.00 0.96 29.31
C ILE A 353 0.67 0.92 28.56
N TYR A 354 0.78 0.96 27.23
CA TYR A 354 -0.32 0.59 26.35
C TYR A 354 -0.28 -0.94 26.13
N LEU A 355 -1.40 -1.61 26.38
CA LEU A 355 -1.58 -3.04 26.11
C LEU A 355 -2.68 -3.23 25.08
N SER A 356 -2.28 -3.60 23.85
CA SER A 356 -3.22 -3.91 22.78
C SER A 356 -4.07 -5.14 23.11
N PRO A 357 -5.39 -5.14 22.80
CA PRO A 357 -6.23 -6.35 22.85
C PRO A 357 -5.66 -7.52 22.02
N ARG A 358 -4.86 -7.24 20.99
CA ARG A 358 -4.17 -8.28 20.19
C ARG A 358 -3.20 -9.09 21.04
N LYS A 359 -2.62 -8.49 22.08
CA LYS A 359 -1.67 -9.15 22.97
C LYS A 359 -2.34 -10.21 23.84
N ALA A 360 -3.59 -9.99 24.24
CA ALA A 360 -4.39 -11.00 24.92
C ALA A 360 -4.64 -12.21 24.00
N ILE A 361 -4.99 -11.97 22.73
CA ILE A 361 -5.18 -13.04 21.73
C ILE A 361 -3.87 -13.82 21.49
N GLN A 362 -2.75 -13.10 21.39
CA GLN A 362 -1.42 -13.69 21.22
C GLN A 362 -1.04 -14.57 22.41
N VAL A 363 -1.15 -14.06 23.65
CA VAL A 363 -0.86 -14.84 24.86
C VAL A 363 -1.73 -16.08 24.92
N THR A 364 -3.05 -15.97 24.67
CA THR A 364 -3.94 -17.14 24.62
C THR A 364 -3.45 -18.19 23.63
N SER A 365 -3.07 -17.76 22.41
CA SER A 365 -2.59 -18.66 21.36
C SER A 365 -1.26 -19.32 21.73
N GLU A 366 -0.35 -18.58 22.35
CA GLU A 366 0.95 -19.07 22.81
C GLU A 366 0.83 -20.08 23.94
N ILE A 367 -0.09 -19.89 24.88
CA ILE A 367 -0.34 -20.85 25.95
C ILE A 367 -0.76 -22.20 25.36
N LEU A 368 -1.70 -22.18 24.42
CA LEU A 368 -2.16 -23.40 23.73
C LEU A 368 -1.02 -24.05 22.94
N ALA A 369 -0.24 -23.27 22.19
CA ALA A 369 0.83 -23.78 21.35
C ALA A 369 2.03 -24.32 22.14
N ILE A 370 2.44 -23.64 23.23
CA ILE A 370 3.49 -24.12 24.13
C ILE A 370 3.03 -25.39 24.85
N THR A 371 1.74 -25.47 25.22
CA THR A 371 1.16 -26.67 25.83
C THR A 371 1.19 -27.85 24.85
N ALA A 372 0.67 -27.66 23.62
CA ALA A 372 0.69 -28.66 22.56
C ALA A 372 2.12 -29.14 22.25
N ALA A 373 3.07 -28.20 22.12
CA ALA A 373 4.47 -28.51 21.89
C ALA A 373 5.06 -29.41 22.99
N GLN A 374 4.76 -29.12 24.26
CA GLN A 374 5.27 -29.94 25.36
C GLN A 374 4.57 -31.30 25.44
N MET A 375 3.28 -31.39 25.10
CA MET A 375 2.56 -32.66 25.04
C MET A 375 3.18 -33.59 24.00
N VAL A 376 3.44 -33.08 22.79
CA VAL A 376 4.02 -33.87 21.69
C VAL A 376 5.48 -34.21 21.94
N LEU A 377 6.32 -33.21 22.23
CA LEU A 377 7.79 -33.41 22.32
C LEU A 377 8.22 -34.19 23.55
N LYS A 378 7.41 -34.20 24.61
CA LYS A 378 7.72 -34.95 25.84
C LYS A 378 6.80 -36.15 26.06
N SER A 379 5.89 -36.42 25.12
CA SER A 379 4.86 -37.45 25.24
C SER A 379 4.09 -37.35 26.57
N GLN A 380 3.70 -36.12 26.94
CA GLN A 380 2.99 -35.81 28.19
C GLN A 380 1.53 -35.55 27.90
N GLU A 381 0.64 -36.07 28.75
CA GLU A 381 -0.77 -35.70 28.70
C GLU A 381 -1.00 -34.28 29.22
N LEU A 382 -2.14 -33.68 28.85
CA LEU A 382 -2.54 -32.39 29.36
C LEU A 382 -2.66 -32.44 30.89
N GLY A 383 -1.79 -31.70 31.58
CA GLY A 383 -1.73 -31.68 33.03
C GLY A 383 -1.64 -30.26 33.58
N LYS A 384 -2.05 -30.10 34.84
CA LYS A 384 -2.05 -28.79 35.54
C LYS A 384 -0.69 -28.08 35.47
N ILE A 385 0.35 -28.80 35.86
CA ILE A 385 1.74 -28.30 35.90
C ILE A 385 2.23 -27.91 34.50
N LEU A 386 1.77 -28.61 33.46
CA LEU A 386 2.15 -28.35 32.08
C LEU A 386 1.60 -26.99 31.61
N ALA A 387 0.30 -26.77 31.79
CA ALA A 387 -0.33 -25.53 31.35
C ALA A 387 0.12 -24.33 32.20
N GLU A 388 0.38 -24.51 33.50
CA GLU A 388 0.97 -23.45 34.34
C GLU A 388 2.33 -23.00 33.81
N ARG A 389 3.20 -23.95 33.43
CA ARG A 389 4.51 -23.64 32.85
C ARG A 389 4.39 -22.99 31.48
N ALA A 390 3.43 -23.42 30.66
CA ALA A 390 3.16 -22.81 29.37
C ALA A 390 2.65 -21.37 29.51
N ALA A 391 1.71 -21.14 30.43
CA ALA A 391 1.19 -19.82 30.79
C ALA A 391 2.26 -18.86 31.27
N LEU A 392 3.11 -19.29 32.21
CA LEU A 392 4.19 -18.44 32.68
C LEU A 392 5.18 -18.11 31.55
N LYS A 393 5.54 -19.08 30.71
CA LYS A 393 6.42 -18.82 29.55
C LYS A 393 5.82 -17.83 28.56
N ALA A 394 4.55 -18.01 28.18
CA ALA A 394 3.85 -17.09 27.29
C ALA A 394 3.88 -15.66 27.87
N LEU A 395 3.52 -15.50 29.15
CA LEU A 395 3.55 -14.19 29.81
C LEU A 395 4.96 -13.58 29.87
N THR A 396 5.99 -14.37 30.15
CA THR A 396 7.37 -13.87 30.16
C THR A 396 7.80 -13.34 28.79
N TYR A 397 7.61 -14.13 27.73
CA TYR A 397 8.10 -13.77 26.40
C TYR A 397 7.25 -12.72 25.69
N THR A 398 5.97 -12.65 26.02
CA THR A 398 5.02 -11.80 25.29
C THR A 398 4.71 -10.53 26.06
N ILE A 399 4.70 -10.57 27.39
CA ILE A 399 4.40 -9.41 28.22
C ILE A 399 5.66 -8.88 28.89
N ALA A 400 6.37 -9.72 29.64
CA ALA A 400 7.45 -9.24 30.51
C ALA A 400 8.62 -8.63 29.72
N ILE A 401 9.17 -9.39 28.76
CA ILE A 401 10.35 -8.96 27.99
C ILE A 401 10.04 -7.77 27.07
N PRO A 402 9.00 -7.80 26.22
CA PRO A 402 8.77 -6.72 25.24
C PRO A 402 8.39 -5.39 25.90
N LEU A 403 7.68 -5.44 27.03
CA LEU A 403 7.25 -4.25 27.78
C LEU A 403 8.24 -3.86 28.88
N GLN A 404 9.40 -4.54 28.96
CA GLN A 404 10.44 -4.30 29.97
C GLN A 404 9.91 -4.32 31.41
N LEU A 405 8.92 -5.19 31.66
CA LEU A 405 8.30 -5.33 32.96
C LEU A 405 9.16 -6.22 33.88
N PRO A 406 9.27 -5.90 35.18
CA PRO A 406 9.99 -6.76 36.12
C PRO A 406 9.40 -8.17 36.14
N GLU A 407 10.21 -9.17 35.80
CA GLU A 407 9.76 -10.57 35.70
C GLU A 407 9.18 -11.10 37.02
N ASP A 408 9.72 -10.66 38.15
CA ASP A 408 9.23 -11.03 39.49
C ASP A 408 7.80 -10.53 39.73
N LYS A 409 7.43 -9.38 39.17
CA LYS A 409 6.07 -8.83 39.28
C LYS A 409 5.07 -9.59 38.41
N ILE A 410 5.50 -10.01 37.22
CA ILE A 410 4.70 -10.87 36.34
C ILE A 410 4.50 -12.24 36.99
N LYS A 411 5.54 -12.81 37.61
CA LYS A 411 5.47 -14.06 38.38
C LYS A 411 4.54 -13.94 39.59
N GLU A 412 4.64 -12.86 40.36
CA GLU A 412 3.76 -12.60 41.50
C GLU A 412 2.29 -12.56 41.07
N LEU A 413 1.98 -11.82 39.99
CA LEU A 413 0.64 -11.73 39.44
C LEU A 413 0.15 -13.07 38.86
N PHE A 414 1.04 -13.79 38.17
CA PHE A 414 0.78 -15.15 37.68
C PHE A 414 0.43 -16.10 38.83
N GLU A 415 1.19 -16.09 39.93
CA GLU A 415 0.95 -16.98 41.08
C GLU A 415 -0.40 -16.71 41.77
N GLN A 416 -0.85 -15.45 41.80
CA GLN A 416 -2.17 -15.08 42.30
C GLN A 416 -3.30 -15.57 41.39
N LEU A 417 -3.08 -15.54 40.07
CA LEU A 417 -4.12 -15.81 39.07
C LEU A 417 -4.08 -17.22 38.48
N LYS A 418 -3.01 -18.00 38.64
CA LYS A 418 -2.93 -19.36 38.10
C LYS A 418 -4.07 -20.30 38.52
N PRO A 419 -4.79 -20.13 39.66
CA PRO A 419 -5.98 -20.93 39.93
C PRO A 419 -7.12 -20.71 38.90
N THR A 420 -7.19 -19.54 38.25
CA THR A 420 -8.24 -19.26 37.25
C THR A 420 -8.05 -20.07 35.97
N LEU A 421 -6.80 -20.44 35.65
CA LEU A 421 -6.46 -21.31 34.51
C LEU A 421 -7.19 -22.67 34.55
N PHE A 422 -7.59 -23.12 35.75
CA PHE A 422 -8.28 -24.39 35.97
C PHE A 422 -9.58 -24.26 36.76
N ARG A 423 -10.16 -23.06 36.86
CA ARG A 423 -11.38 -22.82 37.65
C ARG A 423 -12.58 -23.66 37.18
N PHE A 424 -12.57 -24.05 35.90
CA PHE A 424 -13.56 -24.92 35.28
C PHE A 424 -13.42 -26.41 35.68
N ASN A 425 -12.36 -26.79 36.39
CA ASN A 425 -12.05 -28.15 36.85
C ASN A 425 -12.18 -28.35 38.37
N LEU A 426 -13.08 -27.63 39.06
CA LEU A 426 -13.35 -27.94 40.46
C LEU A 426 -14.33 -29.11 40.57
N SER A 427 -13.86 -30.23 41.14
CA SER A 427 -14.76 -31.29 41.58
C SER A 427 -15.81 -30.70 42.55
N PRO A 428 -17.02 -31.29 42.67
CA PRO A 428 -18.02 -30.81 43.63
C PRO A 428 -17.47 -30.66 45.05
N ALA A 429 -16.54 -31.54 45.45
CA ALA A 429 -15.87 -31.49 46.74
C ALA A 429 -14.94 -30.26 46.90
N ASP A 430 -14.24 -29.84 45.84
CA ASP A 430 -13.33 -28.70 45.89
C ASP A 430 -14.08 -27.36 45.84
N LYS A 431 -15.25 -27.32 45.18
CA LYS A 431 -16.17 -26.18 45.27
C LYS A 431 -16.67 -25.98 46.70
N ILE A 432 -17.05 -27.08 47.37
CA ILE A 432 -17.52 -27.04 48.77
C ILE A 432 -16.39 -26.61 49.72
N ARG A 433 -15.15 -27.11 49.52
CA ARG A 433 -13.99 -26.70 50.33
C ARG A 433 -13.65 -25.20 50.19
N LEU A 434 -13.78 -24.65 48.98
CA LEU A 434 -13.57 -23.22 48.72
C LEU A 434 -14.66 -22.33 49.32
N GLU A 435 -15.89 -22.80 49.38
CA GLU A 435 -17.00 -22.10 50.06
C GLU A 435 -16.82 -22.14 51.58
N LEU A 436 -16.47 -23.31 52.14
CA LEU A 436 -16.20 -23.50 53.57
C LEU A 436 -15.00 -22.69 54.06
N GLY A 437 -13.98 -22.49 53.22
CA GLY A 437 -12.80 -21.70 53.56
C GLY A 437 -13.05 -20.19 53.67
N LYS A 438 -14.22 -19.70 53.25
CA LYS A 438 -14.62 -18.28 53.36
C LYS A 438 -15.46 -17.99 54.61
N LEU A 439 -15.94 -19.02 55.28
CA LEU A 439 -16.80 -18.92 56.46
C LEU A 439 -15.96 -18.96 57.73
N ASP A 440 -16.43 -18.29 58.79
CA ASP A 440 -15.76 -18.37 60.10
C ASP A 440 -16.01 -19.73 60.79
N GLN A 441 -15.25 -20.05 61.85
CA GLN A 441 -15.37 -21.35 62.53
C GLN A 441 -16.79 -21.64 63.06
N SER A 442 -17.58 -20.63 63.40
CA SER A 442 -18.95 -20.78 63.90
C SER A 442 -19.94 -21.03 62.76
N GLU A 443 -19.72 -20.42 61.61
CA GLU A 443 -20.51 -20.59 60.38
C GLU A 443 -20.22 -21.94 59.70
N VAL A 444 -18.97 -22.40 59.72
CA VAL A 444 -18.59 -23.74 59.26
C VAL A 444 -19.29 -24.82 60.09
N TYR A 445 -19.43 -24.62 61.41
CA TYR A 445 -20.10 -25.58 62.29
C TYR A 445 -21.62 -25.67 62.03
N GLN A 446 -22.25 -24.56 61.61
CA GLN A 446 -23.66 -24.51 61.20
C GLN A 446 -23.91 -25.12 59.81
N PHE A 447 -22.92 -25.08 58.91
CA PHE A 447 -23.02 -25.67 57.57
C PHE A 447 -23.09 -27.22 57.59
N PHE A 448 -22.56 -27.85 58.63
CA PHE A 448 -22.50 -29.31 58.78
C PHE A 448 -23.58 -29.93 59.70
N LEU A 449 -24.41 -29.09 60.32
CA LEU A 449 -25.65 -29.51 61.01
C LEU A 449 -26.82 -29.48 60.03
#